data_AF-A0A955FMB1-F1
#
_entry.id   AF-A0A955FMB1-F1
#
_cell.length_a   1.000
_cell.length_b   1.000
_cell.length_c   1.000
_cell.angle_alpha   90.00
_cell.angle_beta   90.00
_cell.angle_gamma   90.00
#
_symmetry.space_group_name_H-M   'P 1'
#
loop_
_entity.id
_entity.type
_entity.pdbx_description
1 polymer ?
#
loop_
_entity_poly.entity_id
_entity_poly.type
_entity_poly.pdbx_seq_one_letter_code
_entity_poly.pdbx_strand_id
1 'polypeptide(L)' 'KHFVKELEQKIEEQQAIIANLEKRLANKAYVKNAPKHIVEQTRGQLESTKATLEKTKQEYDRFAR' A
#
# COMPACT_ATOMS: atom_id res chain seq x y z
N LYS A 1 0.52 -3.17 24.98
CA LYS A 1 -0.67 -3.07 24.09
C LYS A 1 -0.42 -3.95 22.85
N HIS A 2 -0.86 -5.21 22.82
CA HIS A 2 -0.62 -6.14 21.69
C HIS A 2 -1.22 -5.62 20.38
N PHE A 3 -2.45 -5.12 20.45
CA PHE A 3 -3.19 -4.59 19.31
C PHE A 3 -2.48 -3.43 18.57
N VAL A 4 -1.89 -2.48 19.31
CA VAL A 4 -1.14 -1.36 18.70
C VAL A 4 0.10 -1.86 17.95
N LYS A 5 0.76 -2.91 18.46
CA LYS A 5 1.89 -3.54 17.80
C LYS A 5 1.48 -4.25 16.50
N GLU A 6 0.31 -4.89 16.48
CA GLU A 6 -0.24 -5.48 15.26
C GLU A 6 -0.60 -4.41 14.21
N LEU A 7 -1.14 -3.27 14.64
CA LEU A 7 -1.42 -2.15 13.73
C LEU A 7 -0.13 -1.54 13.16
N GLU A 8 0.92 -1.42 13.97
CA GLU A 8 2.24 -0.99 13.52
C GLU A 8 2.80 -1.90 12.44
N GLN A 9 2.79 -3.22 12.68
CA GLN A 9 3.24 -4.21 11.70
C GLN A 9 2.43 -4.13 10.40
N LYS A 10 1.10 -4.01 10.49
CA LYS A 10 0.24 -3.84 9.30
C LYS A 10 0.57 -2.58 8.51
N ILE A 11 0.87 -1.48 9.20
CA ILE A 11 1.30 -0.22 8.56
C ILE A 11 2.59 -0.43 7.79
N GLU A 12 3.59 -1.09 8.40
CA GLU A 12 4.87 -1.38 7.75
C GLU A 12 4.71 -2.29 6.53
N GLU A 13 3.90 -3.35 6.65
CA GLU A 13 3.60 -4.27 5.54
C GLU A 13 2.91 -3.54 4.37
N GLN A 14 1.90 -2.73 4.66
CA GLN A 14 1.19 -1.93 3.64
C GLN A 14 2.12 -0.91 2.98
N GLN A 15 3.01 -0.27 3.73
CA GLN A 15 4.02 0.64 3.18
C GLN A 15 5.00 -0.08 2.24
N ALA A 16 5.44 -1.29 2.61
CA ALA A 16 6.31 -2.10 1.75
C ALA A 16 5.61 -2.50 0.45
N ILE A 17 4.32 -2.88 0.52
CA ILE A 17 3.51 -3.19 -0.66
C ILE A 17 3.36 -1.96 -1.56
N ILE A 18 3.02 -0.80 -0.99
CA ILE A 18 2.91 0.47 -1.72
C ILE A 18 4.22 0.80 -2.44
N ALA A 19 5.36 0.72 -1.74
CA ALA A 19 6.66 1.02 -2.32
C ALA A 19 6.98 0.10 -3.52
N ASN A 20 6.62 -1.18 -3.44
CA ASN A 20 6.81 -2.12 -4.54
C ASN A 20 5.88 -1.83 -5.73
N LEU A 21 4.62 -1.50 -5.48
CA LEU A 21 3.67 -1.13 -6.53
C LEU A 21 4.09 0.19 -7.21
N GLU A 22 4.55 1.17 -6.44
CA GLU A 22 5.08 2.44 -6.97
C GLU A 22 6.35 2.21 -7.80
N LYS A 23 7.27 1.35 -7.35
CA LYS A 23 8.45 0.97 -8.16
C LYS A 23 8.05 0.36 -9.51
N ARG A 24 7.05 -0.52 -9.52
CA ARG A 24 6.54 -1.14 -10.76
C ARG A 24 5.94 -0.09 -11.68
N LEU A 25 5.11 0.81 -11.14
CA LEU A 25 4.47 1.88 -11.93
C LEU A 25 5.43 2.99 -12.36
N ALA A 26 6.51 3.23 -11.62
CA ALA A 26 7.57 4.16 -12.00
C ALA A 26 8.48 3.58 -13.09
N ASN A 27 8.55 2.25 -13.21
CA ASN A 27 9.33 1.60 -14.25
C ASN A 27 8.64 1.77 -15.62
N LYS A 28 9.17 2.68 -16.44
CA LYS A 28 8.66 2.97 -17.79
C LYS A 28 8.60 1.73 -18.69
N ALA A 29 9.56 0.80 -18.56
CA ALA A 29 9.54 -0.44 -19.33
C ALA A 29 8.37 -1.34 -18.91
N TYR A 30 8.09 -1.42 -17.62
CA TYR A 30 6.91 -2.12 -17.11
C TYR A 30 5.62 -1.48 -17.63
N VAL A 31 5.46 -0.16 -17.48
CA VAL A 31 4.23 0.53 -17.92
C VAL A 31 4.03 0.46 -19.44
N LYS A 32 5.11 0.49 -20.22
CA LYS A 32 5.06 0.44 -21.68
C LYS A 32 4.85 -0.97 -22.23
N ASN A 33 5.44 -1.99 -21.61
CA ASN A 33 5.44 -3.35 -22.13
C ASN A 33 4.38 -4.25 -21.46
N ALA A 34 3.93 -3.93 -20.24
CA ALA A 34 2.89 -4.71 -19.59
C ALA A 34 1.53 -4.48 -20.25
N PRO A 35 0.63 -5.49 -20.25
CA PRO A 35 -0.73 -5.30 -20.73
C PRO A 35 -1.44 -4.17 -19.97
N LYS A 36 -2.24 -3.37 -20.69
CA LYS A 36 -2.95 -2.22 -20.10
C LYS A 36 -3.76 -2.61 -18.86
N HIS A 37 -4.45 -3.77 -18.90
CA HIS A 37 -5.23 -4.27 -17.75
C HIS A 37 -4.37 -4.58 -16.52
N ILE A 38 -3.11 -5.00 -16.69
CA ILE A 38 -2.18 -5.26 -15.58
C ILE A 38 -1.70 -3.94 -14.96
N VAL A 39 -1.40 -2.94 -15.79
CA VAL A 39 -1.01 -1.61 -15.30
C VAL A 39 -2.16 -0.96 -14.52
N GLU A 40 -3.38 -1.04 -15.06
CA GLU A 40 -4.58 -0.51 -14.41
C GLU A 40 -4.90 -1.28 -13.13
N GLN A 41 -4.77 -2.62 -13.11
CA GLN A 41 -4.90 -3.40 -11.89
C GLN A 41 -3.85 -3.00 -10.85
N THR A 42 -2.59 -2.78 -11.26
CA THR A 42 -1.51 -2.34 -10.37
C THR A 42 -1.81 -0.96 -9.76
N ARG A 43 -2.39 -0.04 -10.56
CA ARG A 43 -2.84 1.27 -10.09
C ARG A 43 -3.99 1.15 -9.10
N GLY A 44 -5.00 0.32 -9.40
CA GLY A 44 -6.12 0.06 -8.48
C GLY A 44 -5.65 -0.57 -7.17
N GLN A 45 -4.70 -1.50 -7.22
CA GLN A 45 -4.08 -2.09 -6.03
C GLN A 45 -3.33 -1.03 -5.21
N LEU A 46 -2.60 -0.12 -5.87
CA LEU A 46 -1.89 0.96 -5.20
C LEU A 46 -2.87 1.88 -4.46
N GLU A 47 -3.93 2.32 -5.12
CA GLU A 47 -4.94 3.20 -4.53
C GLU A 47 -5.66 2.53 -3.36
N SER A 48 -6.11 1.29 -3.54
CA SER A 48 -6.78 0.53 -2.48
C SER A 48 -5.87 0.28 -1.26
N THR A 49 -4.60 -0.02 -1.49
CA THR A 49 -3.62 -0.22 -0.41
C THR A 49 -3.32 1.10 0.32
N LYS A 50 -3.23 2.23 -0.40
CA LYS A 50 -3.10 3.56 0.22
C LYS A 50 -4.30 3.92 1.08
N ALA A 51 -5.52 3.66 0.59
CA ALA A 51 -6.74 3.89 1.35
C ALA A 51 -6.80 3.01 2.62
N THR A 52 -6.33 1.77 2.53
CA THR A 52 -6.26 0.85 3.67
C THR A 52 -5.21 1.33 4.68
N LEU A 53 -4.04 1.76 4.22
CA LEU A 53 -2.99 2.34 5.06
C LEU A 53 -3.48 3.54 5.86
N GLU A 54 -4.23 4.44 5.22
CA GLU A 54 -4.79 5.61 5.91
C GLU A 54 -5.75 5.20 7.03
N LYS A 55 -6.64 4.23 6.78
CA LYS A 55 -7.53 3.70 7.81
C LYS A 55 -6.77 3.04 8.95
N THR A 56 -5.76 2.23 8.65
CA THR A 56 -4.93 1.57 9.67
C THR A 56 -4.13 2.58 10.49
N LYS A 57 -3.66 3.67 9.89
CA LYS A 57 -2.99 4.78 10.60
C LYS A 57 -3.93 5.54 11.52
N GLN A 58 -5.15 5.84 11.06
CA GLN A 58 -6.17 6.47 11.91
C GLN A 58 -6.52 5.59 13.11
N GLU A 59 -6.63 4.27 12.88
CA GLU A 59 -6.85 3.30 13.93
C GLU A 59 -5.67 3.27 14.91
N TYR A 60 -4.44 3.18 14.41
CA TYR A 60 -3.23 3.23 15.22
C TYR A 60 -3.19 4.48 16.11
N ASP A 61 -3.41 5.68 15.56
CA ASP A 61 -3.41 6.93 16.34
C ASP A 61 -4.47 6.90 17.45
N ARG A 62 -5.67 6.37 17.15
CA ARG A 62 -6.75 6.26 18.13
C ARG A 62 -6.41 5.36 19.31
N PHE A 63 -5.71 4.24 19.07
CA PHE A 63 -5.41 3.24 20.10
C PHE A 63 -4.01 3.37 20.73
N ALA A 64 -3.10 4.11 20.08
CA ALA A 64 -1.77 4.42 20.58
C ALA A 64 -1.81 5.48 21.69
N ARG A 65 -2.72 6.46 21.59
CA ARG A 65 -3.06 7.40 22.68
C ARG A 65 -3.46 6.66 23.97
#